data_AF-A0A2M8Q6M3-F1
#
_entry.id   AF-A0A2M8Q6M3-F1
#
_cell.length_a   1.000
_cell.length_b   1.000
_cell.length_c   1.000
_cell.angle_alpha   90.00
_cell.angle_beta   90.00
_cell.angle_gamma   90.00
#
_symmetry.space_group_name_H-M   'P 1'
#
loop_
_entity.id
_entity.type
_entity.pdbx_description
1 polymer ?
#
loop_
_entity_poly.entity_id
_entity_poly.type
_entity_poly.pdbx_seq_one_letter_code
_entity_poly.pdbx_strand_id
1 'polypeptide(L)'
;MRACYVNFGEPGRPIIARIEAPQWCAGAIGALCAVLHRHARLGGGYPLILKAAHEEAVVSQEDQHEIEQAIEQALLASGILAQASFKQEAKDRA
;
A
#
# COMPACT_ATOMS: atom_id res chain seq x y z
N MET A 1 -9.47 -16.05 -13.55
CA MET A 1 -8.78 -15.62 -12.31
C MET A 1 -8.74 -16.82 -11.41
N ARG A 2 -7.61 -17.11 -10.78
CA ARG A 2 -7.46 -18.27 -9.89
C ARG A 2 -7.14 -17.79 -8.49
N ALA A 3 -7.83 -18.34 -7.51
CA ALA A 3 -7.59 -18.07 -6.10
C ALA A 3 -7.16 -19.34 -5.38
N CYS A 4 -6.28 -19.20 -4.40
CA CYS A 4 -5.94 -20.25 -3.45
C CYS A 4 -5.74 -19.66 -2.05
N TYR A 5 -5.88 -20.51 -1.04
CA TYR A 5 -5.57 -20.17 0.34
C TYR A 5 -4.25 -20.83 0.72
N VAL A 6 -3.38 -20.09 1.40
CA VAL A 6 -2.07 -20.56 1.85
C VAL A 6 -1.92 -20.24 3.32
N ASN A 7 -1.43 -21.21 4.09
CA ASN A 7 -1.06 -21.00 5.48
C ASN A 7 0.42 -20.64 5.57
N PHE A 8 0.73 -19.41 5.96
CA PHE A 8 2.10 -18.92 6.18
C PHE A 8 2.57 -19.08 7.64
N GLY A 9 1.67 -19.47 8.54
CA GLY A 9 1.96 -19.65 9.96
C GLY A 9 2.61 -20.99 10.29
N GLU A 10 2.98 -21.13 11.55
CA GLU A 10 3.54 -22.36 12.11
C GLU A 10 2.43 -23.28 12.64
N PRO A 11 2.72 -24.58 12.86
CA PRO A 11 1.81 -25.46 13.59
C PRO A 11 1.40 -24.83 14.93
N GLY A 12 0.09 -24.73 15.18
CA GLY A 12 -0.47 -24.10 16.39
C GLY A 12 -0.71 -22.59 16.30
N ARG A 13 -0.19 -21.90 15.27
CA ARG A 13 -0.46 -20.47 15.01
C ARG A 13 -0.64 -20.21 13.51
N PRO A 14 -1.76 -20.63 12.91
CA PRO A 14 -1.98 -20.48 11.48
C PRO A 14 -2.15 -19.02 11.09
N ILE A 15 -1.60 -18.65 9.93
CA ILE A 15 -1.77 -17.33 9.30
C ILE A 15 -2.25 -17.60 7.88
N ILE A 16 -3.56 -17.50 7.67
CA ILE A 16 -4.19 -17.84 6.40
C ILE A 16 -4.29 -16.60 5.52
N ALA A 17 -3.70 -16.67 4.34
CA ALA A 17 -3.79 -15.63 3.32
C ALA A 17 -4.48 -16.16 2.06
N ARG A 18 -5.24 -15.28 1.41
CA ARG A 18 -5.82 -15.51 0.09
C ARG A 18 -4.89 -14.92 -0.96
N ILE A 19 -4.50 -15.75 -1.92
CA ILE A 19 -3.71 -15.33 -3.08
C ILE A 19 -4.63 -15.38 -4.27
N GLU A 20 -4.71 -14.27 -4.99
CA GLU A 20 -5.40 -14.19 -6.27
C GLU A 20 -4.40 -13.88 -7.36
N ALA A 21 -4.49 -14.63 -8.45
CA ALA A 21 -3.66 -14.42 -9.61
C ALA A 21 -4.50 -14.41 -10.89
N PRO A 22 -4.09 -13.64 -11.90
CA PRO A 22 -4.65 -13.73 -13.24
C PRO A 22 -4.58 -15.16 -13.81
N GLN A 23 -5.44 -15.48 -14.78
CA GLN A 23 -5.52 -16.83 -15.35
C GLN A 23 -4.19 -17.29 -15.97
N TRP A 24 -3.45 -16.37 -16.60
CA TRP A 24 -2.17 -16.65 -17.22
C TRP A 24 -1.07 -17.05 -16.20
N CYS A 25 -1.28 -16.78 -14.90
CA CYS A 25 -0.39 -17.24 -13.82
C CYS A 25 -0.69 -18.67 -13.34
N ALA A 26 -1.73 -19.34 -13.85
CA ALA A 26 -2.22 -20.60 -13.27
C ALA A 26 -1.16 -21.71 -13.22
N GLY A 27 -0.23 -21.76 -14.18
CA GLY A 27 0.88 -22.72 -14.19
C GLY A 27 2.03 -22.37 -13.23
N ALA A 28 2.08 -21.14 -12.73
CA ALA A 28 3.15 -20.64 -11.86
C ALA A 28 2.75 -20.54 -10.38
N ILE A 29 1.51 -20.95 -10.02
CA ILE A 29 1.00 -20.79 -8.65
C ILE A 29 1.88 -21.47 -7.61
N GLY A 30 2.42 -22.66 -7.89
CA GLY A 30 3.34 -23.34 -6.97
C GLY A 30 4.61 -22.54 -6.70
N ALA A 31 5.21 -21.97 -7.76
CA ALA A 31 6.40 -21.12 -7.65
C ALA A 31 6.09 -19.82 -6.89
N LEU A 32 4.94 -19.19 -7.18
CA LEU A 32 4.47 -18.00 -6.46
C LEU A 32 4.30 -18.29 -4.97
N CYS A 33 3.62 -19.37 -4.60
CA CYS A 33 3.45 -19.79 -3.21
C CYS A 33 4.80 -20.07 -2.53
N ALA A 34 5.75 -20.70 -3.22
CA ALA A 34 7.08 -20.97 -2.68
C ALA A 34 7.87 -19.68 -2.38
N VAL A 35 7.82 -18.70 -3.28
CA VAL A 35 8.43 -17.37 -3.07
C VAL A 35 7.78 -16.68 -1.88
N LEU A 36 6.44 -16.62 -1.85
CA LEU A 36 5.71 -15.97 -0.75
C LEU A 36 5.97 -16.64 0.59
N HIS A 37 6.09 -17.98 0.64
CA HIS A 37 6.48 -18.69 1.85
C HIS A 37 7.88 -18.32 2.34
N ARG A 38 8.86 -18.18 1.43
CA ARG A 38 10.20 -17.72 1.79
C ARG A 38 10.15 -16.33 2.41
N HIS A 39 9.41 -15.40 1.79
CA HIS A 39 9.25 -14.06 2.32
C HIS A 39 8.48 -14.04 3.65
N ALA A 40 7.47 -14.90 3.81
CA ALA A 40 6.69 -14.98 5.04
C ALA A 40 7.54 -15.46 6.22
N ARG A 41 8.44 -16.44 6.01
CA ARG A 41 9.39 -16.85 7.06
C ARG A 41 10.31 -15.71 7.47
N LEU A 42 10.81 -14.92 6.51
CA LEU A 42 11.66 -13.76 6.80
C LEU A 42 10.91 -12.64 7.53
N GLY A 43 9.61 -12.48 7.27
CA GLY A 43 8.75 -11.46 7.86
C GLY A 43 7.90 -11.92 9.04
N GLY A 44 8.22 -13.06 9.67
CA GLY A 44 7.52 -13.53 10.87
C GLY A 44 6.06 -13.97 10.64
N GLY A 45 5.78 -14.59 9.49
CA GLY A 45 4.45 -15.07 9.10
C GLY A 45 3.73 -14.21 8.06
N TYR A 46 4.30 -13.05 7.71
CA TYR A 46 3.79 -12.18 6.64
C TYR A 46 4.88 -11.91 5.59
N PRO A 47 4.59 -11.95 4.28
CA PRO A 47 5.61 -11.75 3.25
C PRO A 47 6.37 -10.42 3.42
N LEU A 48 7.68 -10.51 3.70
CA LEU A 48 8.54 -9.35 3.95
C LEU A 48 8.42 -8.25 2.88
N ILE A 49 8.31 -8.63 1.60
CA ILE A 49 8.21 -7.67 0.50
C ILE A 49 6.91 -6.86 0.53
N LEU A 50 5.81 -7.46 0.99
CA LEU A 50 4.55 -6.75 1.15
C LEU A 50 4.58 -5.83 2.36
N LYS A 51 5.28 -6.22 3.42
CA LYS A 51 5.52 -5.35 4.57
C LYS A 51 6.32 -4.11 4.15
N ALA A 52 7.42 -4.31 3.42
CA ALA A 52 8.23 -3.21 2.90
C ALA A 52 7.41 -2.29 1.99
N ALA A 53 6.62 -2.85 1.06
CA ALA A 53 5.76 -2.06 0.20
C ALA A 53 4.69 -1.27 0.97
N HIS A 54 4.15 -1.82 2.06
CA HIS A 54 3.22 -1.09 2.93
C HIS A 54 3.89 0.08 3.64
N GLU A 55 5.11 -0.13 4.14
CA GLU A 55 5.92 0.90 4.80
C GLU A 55 6.34 2.01 3.82
N GLU A 56 6.73 1.65 2.59
CA GLU A 56 7.15 2.58 1.54
C GLU A 56 5.97 3.37 0.94
N ALA A 57 4.77 2.77 0.89
CA ALA A 57 3.58 3.45 0.38
C ALA A 57 2.97 4.44 1.38
N VAL A 58 3.54 4.59 2.59
CA VAL A 58 3.06 5.57 3.57
C VAL A 58 3.35 6.97 3.05
N VAL A 59 2.30 7.71 2.70
CA VAL A 59 2.39 9.14 2.40
C VAL A 59 2.28 9.91 3.71
N SER A 60 3.37 10.52 4.14
CA SER A 60 3.44 11.30 5.37
C SER A 60 2.66 12.62 5.25
N GLN A 61 2.46 13.29 6.39
CA GLN A 61 1.87 14.64 6.40
C GLN A 61 2.80 15.67 5.75
N GLU A 62 4.12 15.46 5.84
CA GLU A 62 5.11 16.30 5.19
C GLU A 62 5.04 16.15 3.67
N ASP A 63 4.97 14.90 3.16
CA ASP A 63 4.77 14.63 1.73
C ASP A 63 3.49 15.29 1.19
N GLN A 64 2.40 15.23 1.96
CA GLN A 64 1.14 15.90 1.60
C GLN A 64 1.33 17.41 1.50
N HIS A 65 2.00 18.01 2.48
CA HIS A 65 2.24 19.45 2.51
C HIS A 65 3.14 19.92 1.37
N GLU A 66 4.21 19.18 1.06
CA GLU A 66 5.09 19.48 -0.08
C GLU A 66 4.35 19.44 -1.42
N ILE A 67 3.49 18.42 -1.60
CA ILE A 67 2.65 18.31 -2.80
C ILE A 67 1.65 19.47 -2.87
N GLU A 68 0.99 19.81 -1.76
CA GLU A 68 0.07 20.95 -1.68
C GLU A 68 0.76 22.26 -2.06
N GLN A 69 1.93 22.54 -1.48
CA GLN A 69 2.73 23.72 -1.80
C GLN A 69 3.13 23.75 -3.28
N ALA A 70 3.56 22.62 -3.85
CA ALA A 70 3.95 22.53 -5.26
C ALA A 70 2.75 22.81 -6.18
N ILE A 71 1.57 22.30 -5.83
CA ILE A 71 0.33 22.57 -6.54
C ILE A 71 -0.06 24.05 -6.45
N GLU A 72 -0.01 24.64 -5.25
CA GLU A 72 -0.29 26.07 -5.05
C GLU A 72 0.63 26.95 -5.90
N GLN A 73 1.93 26.65 -5.90
CA GLN A 73 2.91 27.37 -6.73
C GLN A 73 2.61 27.23 -8.22
N ALA A 74 2.25 26.03 -8.70
CA ALA A 74 1.88 25.80 -10.10
C ALA A 74 0.59 26.54 -10.50
N LEU A 75 -0.40 26.61 -9.61
CA LEU A 75 -1.63 27.37 -9.80
C LEU A 75 -1.34 28.87 -9.87
N LEU A 76 -0.55 29.39 -8.93
CA LEU A 76 -0.12 30.80 -8.92
C LEU A 76 0.62 31.18 -10.20
N ALA A 77 1.57 30.34 -10.64
CA ALA A 77 2.28 30.53 -11.90
C ALA A 77 1.34 30.53 -13.12
N SER A 78 0.21 29.84 -13.03
CA SER A 78 -0.86 29.82 -14.03
C SER A 78 -1.88 30.96 -13.87
N GLY A 79 -1.67 31.88 -12.92
CA GLY A 79 -2.56 33.00 -12.63
C GLY A 79 -3.83 32.62 -11.85
N ILE A 80 -3.88 31.42 -11.28
CA ILE A 80 -5.01 30.91 -10.49
C ILE A 80 -4.68 31.07 -9.01
N LEU A 81 -5.51 31.81 -8.27
CA LEU A 81 -5.41 31.92 -6.81
C LEU A 81 -6.24 30.80 -6.18
N ALA A 82 -5.58 29.80 -5.60
CA ALA A 82 -6.24 28.81 -4.76
C ALA A 82 -6.78 29.51 -3.50
N GLN A 83 -8.08 29.40 -3.25
CA GLN A 83 -8.71 29.89 -2.01
C GLN A 83 -9.11 28.70 -1.15
N ALA A 84 -8.89 28.81 0.15
CA ALA A 84 -9.34 27.81 1.10
C ALA A 84 -10.85 27.63 0.99
N SER A 85 -11.31 26.37 1.01
CA SER A 85 -12.74 26.09 1.10
C SER A 85 -13.25 26.48 2.49
N PHE A 86 -14.50 26.93 2.59
CA PHE A 86 -15.19 27.17 3.87
C PHE A 86 -15.09 26.00 4.86
N LYS A 87 -14.95 24.76 4.38
CA LYS A 87 -14.73 23.57 5.22
C LYS A 87 -13.33 23.52 5.83
N GLN A 88 -12.32 23.97 5.08
CA GLN A 88 -10.94 24.03 5.54
C GLN A 88 -10.78 25.17 6.56
N GLU A 89 -11.35 26.34 6.26
CA GLU A 89 -11.36 27.50 7.17
C GLU A 89 -12.00 27.18 8.53
N ALA A 90 -13.04 26.34 8.56
CA ALA A 90 -13.68 25.90 9.80
C ALA A 90 -12.82 24.91 10.60
N LYS A 91 -11.98 24.11 9.92
CA LYS A 91 -11.08 23.13 10.54
C LYS A 91 -9.85 23.81 11.16
N ASP A 92 -9.33 24.87 10.53
CA ASP A 92 -8.13 25.58 10.99
C ASP A 92 -8.42 26.56 12.16
N ARG A 93 -9.70 26.85 12.43
CA ARG A 93 -10.16 27.70 13.54
C ARG A 93 -10.47 26.94 14.83
N ALA A 94 -10.51 25.61 14.80
CA ALA A 94 -10.86 24.74 15.92
C ALA A 94 -9.61 24.17 16.59
#